data_AF-A0A2V8E6A3-F1
#
_entry.id   AF-A0A2V8E6A3-F1
#
_cell.length_a   1.000
_cell.length_b   1.000
_cell.length_c   1.000
_cell.angle_alpha   90.00
_cell.angle_beta   90.00
_cell.angle_gamma   90.00
#
_symmetry.space_group_name_H-M   'P 1'
#
loop_
_entity.id
_entity.type
_entity.pdbx_description
1 polymer ?
#
loop_
_entity_poly.entity_id
_entity_poly.type
_entity_poly.pdbx_seq_one_letter_code
_entity_poly.pdbx_strand_id
1 'polypeptide(L)'
;MRRIRTTTGADITLDGDLLAVMETLYQEVTAKRALERSFEDMVQEIHHLIDQMTDTERRTYLAESLFLNTVKYENDRLEAYLRKLSSR
;
A
#
# COMPACT_ATOMS: atom_id res chain seq x y z
N MET A 1 -16.40 8.22 -9.83
CA MET A 1 -15.24 7.68 -9.07
C MET A 1 -15.49 8.01 -7.61
N ARG A 2 -15.41 7.02 -6.71
CA ARG A 2 -15.64 7.25 -5.28
C ARG A 2 -14.40 7.84 -4.64
N ARG A 3 -14.57 8.49 -3.49
CA ARG A 3 -13.46 8.98 -2.67
C ARG A 3 -13.60 8.43 -1.26
N ILE A 4 -12.47 8.10 -0.65
CA ILE A 4 -12.34 7.77 0.77
C ILE A 4 -11.40 8.75 1.41
N ARG A 5 -11.43 8.84 2.73
CA ARG A 5 -10.69 9.85 3.47
C ARG A 5 -9.82 9.21 4.55
N THR A 6 -8.59 9.70 4.71
CA THR A 6 -7.72 9.32 5.82
C THR A 6 -8.21 9.94 7.13
N THR A 7 -7.74 9.45 8.26
CA THR A 7 -8.04 10.05 9.58
C THR A 7 -7.51 11.47 9.72
N THR A 8 -6.49 11.84 8.95
CA THR A 8 -5.95 13.21 8.83
C THR A 8 -6.76 14.11 7.91
N GLY A 9 -7.73 13.57 7.17
CA GLY A 9 -8.63 14.32 6.30
C GLY A 9 -8.19 14.41 4.83
N ALA A 10 -7.16 13.69 4.42
CA ALA A 10 -6.75 13.63 3.01
C ALA A 10 -7.68 12.74 2.20
N ASP A 11 -8.01 13.19 0.99
CA ASP A 11 -8.89 12.46 0.08
C ASP A 11 -8.09 11.53 -0.83
N ILE A 12 -8.55 10.27 -0.93
CA ILE A 12 -8.03 9.26 -1.85
C ILE A 12 -9.13 8.95 -2.86
N THR A 13 -8.80 9.05 -4.15
CA THR A 13 -9.74 8.65 -5.21
C THR A 13 -9.63 7.15 -5.43
N LEU A 14 -10.77 6.46 -5.44
CA LEU A 14 -10.84 5.03 -5.74
C LEU A 14 -11.10 4.84 -7.24
N ASP A 15 -10.03 4.61 -7.98
CA ASP A 15 -9.98 4.47 -9.43
C ASP A 15 -9.42 3.12 -9.90
N GLY A 16 -9.07 2.23 -8.96
CA GLY A 16 -8.35 0.99 -9.24
C GLY A 16 -6.84 1.18 -9.38
N ASP A 17 -6.27 2.25 -8.83
CA ASP A 17 -4.81 2.37 -8.68
C ASP A 17 -4.41 2.20 -7.21
N LEU A 18 -3.92 1.01 -6.85
CA LEU A 18 -3.40 0.76 -5.50
C LEU A 18 -2.19 1.64 -5.15
N LEU A 19 -1.36 2.04 -6.12
CA LEU A 19 -0.17 2.85 -5.83
C LEU A 19 -0.56 4.24 -5.31
N ALA A 20 -1.62 4.84 -5.85
CA ALA A 20 -2.14 6.12 -5.36
C ALA A 20 -2.61 6.03 -3.89
N VAL A 21 -3.22 4.91 -3.50
CA VAL A 21 -3.62 4.64 -2.11
C VAL A 21 -2.37 4.52 -1.22
N MET A 22 -1.37 3.76 -1.66
CA MET A 22 -0.12 3.55 -0.92
C MET A 22 0.70 4.83 -0.77
N GLU A 23 0.75 5.66 -1.81
CA GLU A 23 1.45 6.95 -1.78
C GLU A 23 0.77 7.91 -0.79
N THR A 24 -0.57 7.98 -0.81
CA THR A 24 -1.29 8.84 0.14
C THR A 24 -1.10 8.35 1.58
N LEU A 25 -1.15 7.03 1.81
CA LEU A 25 -0.80 6.46 3.11
C LEU A 25 0.62 6.85 3.52
N TYR A 26 1.61 6.73 2.66
CA TYR A 26 2.98 7.13 2.97
C TYR A 26 3.09 8.63 3.30
N GLN A 27 2.46 9.51 2.53
CA GLN A 27 2.51 10.95 2.77
C GLN A 27 1.80 11.35 4.08
N GLU A 28 0.62 10.78 4.34
CA GLU A 28 -0.19 11.14 5.50
C GLU A 28 0.29 10.48 6.80
N VAL A 29 0.73 9.22 6.72
CA VAL A 29 1.14 8.42 7.87
C VAL A 29 2.62 8.61 8.18
N THR A 30 3.48 8.66 7.16
CA THR A 30 4.94 8.70 7.33
C THR A 30 5.50 10.11 7.21
N ALA A 31 5.10 10.89 6.20
CA ALA A 31 5.73 12.20 5.95
C ALA A 31 5.21 13.32 6.86
N LYS A 32 3.90 13.37 7.16
CA LYS A 32 3.30 14.45 7.96
C LYS A 32 3.44 14.30 9.48
N ARG A 33 3.65 13.09 10.01
CA ARG A 33 3.72 12.83 11.48
C ARG A 33 5.12 12.53 12.02
N ALA A 34 6.13 12.59 11.16
CA ALA A 34 7.58 12.69 11.37
C ALA A 34 8.31 11.81 12.41
N LEU A 35 7.79 11.41 13.57
CA LEU A 35 8.60 10.72 14.60
C LEU A 35 7.85 9.82 15.63
N GLU A 36 6.52 9.80 15.69
CA GLU A 36 5.80 9.11 16.80
C GLU A 36 4.89 7.95 16.41
N ARG A 37 4.84 7.52 15.14
CA ARG A 37 3.91 6.46 14.74
C ARG A 37 4.47 5.05 14.90
N SER A 38 3.65 4.21 15.51
CA SER A 38 3.86 2.77 15.65
C SER A 38 3.29 2.01 14.44
N PHE A 39 3.71 0.75 14.27
CA PHE A 39 3.11 -0.17 13.31
C PHE A 39 1.58 -0.27 13.48
N GLU A 40 1.09 -0.18 14.72
CA GLU A 40 -0.33 -0.24 15.04
C GLU A 40 -1.11 0.89 14.38
N ASP A 41 -0.59 2.12 14.40
CA ASP A 41 -1.28 3.25 13.81
C ASP A 41 -1.42 3.13 12.28
N MET A 42 -0.42 2.53 11.61
CA MET A 42 -0.50 2.24 10.18
C MET A 42 -1.57 1.19 9.89
N VAL A 43 -1.64 0.14 10.70
CA VAL A 43 -2.67 -0.90 10.58
C VAL A 43 -4.07 -0.32 10.81
N GLN A 44 -4.25 0.51 11.83
CA GLN A 44 -5.53 1.19 12.10
C GLN A 44 -5.95 2.09 10.93
N GLU A 45 -5.01 2.84 10.34
CA GLU A 45 -5.30 3.67 9.16
C GLU A 45 -5.76 2.83 7.97
N ILE A 46 -5.08 1.71 7.71
CA ILE A 46 -5.45 0.78 6.62
C ILE A 46 -6.87 0.24 6.85
N HIS A 47 -7.20 -0.19 8.09
CA HIS A 47 -8.55 -0.62 8.41
C HIS A 47 -9.59 0.48 8.20
N HIS A 48 -9.30 1.70 8.65
CA HIS A 48 -10.16 2.86 8.44
C HIS A 48 -10.45 3.12 6.95
N LEU A 49 -9.46 2.97 6.08
CA LEU A 49 -9.65 3.10 4.63
C LEU A 49 -10.49 1.95 4.06
N ILE A 50 -10.21 0.71 4.46
CA ILE A 50 -10.94 -0.49 3.99
C ILE A 50 -12.42 -0.41 4.38
N ASP A 51 -12.74 0.10 5.56
CA ASP A 51 -14.13 0.23 6.05
C ASP A 51 -14.98 1.15 5.17
N GLN A 52 -14.37 2.10 4.46
CA GLN A 52 -15.05 3.02 3.55
C GLN A 52 -15.27 2.43 2.14
N MET A 53 -14.55 1.35 1.80
CA MET A 53 -14.62 0.69 0.49
C MET A 53 -15.81 -0.27 0.39
N THR A 54 -16.37 -0.39 -0.81
CA THR A 54 -17.31 -1.45 -1.17
C THR A 54 -16.61 -2.82 -1.28
N ASP A 55 -17.38 -3.91 -1.26
CA ASP A 55 -16.83 -5.26 -1.50
C ASP A 55 -16.11 -5.37 -2.85
N THR A 56 -16.65 -4.74 -3.89
CA THR A 56 -16.03 -4.73 -5.23
C THR A 56 -14.69 -4.00 -5.24
N GLU A 57 -14.60 -2.83 -4.62
CA GLU A 57 -13.35 -2.08 -4.50
C GLU A 57 -12.32 -2.87 -3.68
N ARG A 58 -12.72 -3.46 -2.55
CA ARG A 58 -11.85 -4.30 -1.71
C ARG A 58 -11.27 -5.48 -2.49
N ARG A 59 -12.09 -6.18 -3.29
CA ARG A 59 -11.63 -7.28 -4.15
C ARG A 59 -10.62 -6.83 -5.19
N THR A 60 -10.88 -5.69 -5.82
CA THR A 60 -10.02 -5.11 -6.86
C THR A 60 -8.64 -4.76 -6.28
N TYR A 61 -8.62 -3.98 -5.20
CA TYR A 61 -7.39 -3.59 -4.54
C TYR A 61 -6.63 -4.75 -3.90
N LEU A 62 -7.33 -5.78 -3.40
CA LEU A 62 -6.68 -6.99 -2.90
C LEU A 62 -5.99 -7.75 -4.04
N ALA A 63 -6.65 -7.90 -5.20
CA ALA A 63 -6.06 -8.55 -6.36
C ALA A 63 -4.80 -7.81 -6.85
N GLU A 64 -4.87 -6.48 -6.93
CA GLU A 64 -3.70 -5.64 -7.27
C GLU A 64 -2.57 -5.77 -6.26
N SER A 65 -2.88 -5.76 -4.97
CA SER A 65 -1.88 -5.92 -3.90
C SER A 65 -1.15 -7.25 -4.02
N LEU A 66 -1.89 -8.34 -4.23
CA LEU A 66 -1.29 -9.65 -4.42
C LEU A 66 -0.42 -9.69 -5.68
N PHE A 67 -0.88 -9.12 -6.79
CA PHE A 67 -0.10 -9.03 -8.02
C PHE A 67 1.23 -8.27 -7.82
N LEU A 68 1.19 -7.07 -7.24
CA LEU A 68 2.39 -6.27 -6.96
C LEU A 68 3.37 -7.01 -6.04
N ASN A 69 2.87 -7.66 -5.00
CA ASN A 69 3.70 -8.43 -4.07
C ASN A 69 4.32 -9.66 -4.74
N THR A 70 3.60 -10.35 -5.63
CA THR A 70 4.16 -11.47 -6.41
C THR A 70 5.29 -11.00 -7.33
N VAL A 71 5.07 -9.92 -8.09
CA VAL A 71 6.10 -9.35 -8.98
C VAL A 71 7.34 -8.93 -8.17
N LYS A 72 7.14 -8.28 -7.01
CA LYS A 72 8.24 -7.91 -6.12
C LYS A 72 9.00 -9.14 -5.63
N TYR A 73 8.30 -10.16 -5.15
CA TYR A 73 8.92 -11.40 -4.66
C TYR A 73 9.75 -12.08 -5.75
N GLU A 74 9.24 -12.16 -6.98
CA GLU A 74 9.96 -12.73 -8.11
C GLU A 74 11.25 -11.96 -8.43
N ASN A 75 11.16 -10.62 -8.46
CA ASN A 75 12.31 -9.75 -8.69
C ASN A 75 13.38 -9.89 -7.59
N ASP A 76 12.98 -9.84 -6.32
CA ASP A 76 13.88 -10.00 -5.18
C ASP A 76 14.60 -11.37 -5.23
N ARG A 77 13.87 -12.41 -5.62
CA ARG A 77 14.43 -13.77 -5.78
C ARG A 77 15.43 -13.84 -6.92
N LEU A 78 15.11 -13.25 -8.08
CA LEU A 78 16.01 -13.18 -9.23
C LEU A 78 17.29 -12.41 -8.90
N GLU A 79 17.17 -11.26 -8.22
CA GLU A 79 18.32 -10.47 -7.79
C GLU A 79 19.22 -11.27 -6.84
N ALA A 80 18.64 -11.99 -5.88
CA ALA A 80 19.39 -12.86 -4.99
C ALA A 80 20.15 -13.97 -5.73
N TYR A 81 19.57 -14.54 -6.80
CA TYR A 81 20.27 -15.50 -7.65
C TYR A 81 21.41 -14.86 -8.44
N LEU A 82 21.20 -13.68 -9.04
CA LEU A 82 22.25 -12.96 -9.76
C LEU A 82 23.43 -12.63 -8.85
N ARG A 83 23.19 -12.13 -7.63
CA ARG A 83 24.25 -11.85 -6.65
C ARG A 83 25.11 -13.08 -6.35
N LYS A 84 24.51 -14.29 -6.26
CA LYS A 84 25.25 -15.55 -6.04
C LYS A 84 26.07 -15.97 -7.26
N LEU A 85 25.62 -15.65 -8.47
CA LEU A 85 26.34 -15.95 -9.71
C LEU A 85 27.50 -14.97 -9.94
N SER A 86 27.30 -13.68 -9.62
CA SER A 86 28.31 -12.63 -9.75
C SER A 86 29.39 -12.66 -8.66
N SER A 87 29.13 -13.34 -7.53
CA SER A 87 30.10 -13.54 -6.44
C SER A 87 31.02 -14.75 -6.66
N ARG A 88 31.06 -15.30 -7.88
CA ARG A 88 31.87 -16.45 -8.29
C ARG A 88 32.80 -16.04 -9.42
#